data_AF-A0A7V8AXC1-F1
#
_entry.id   AF-A0A7V8AXC1-F1
#
_cell.length_a   1.000
_cell.length_b   1.000
_cell.length_c   1.000
_cell.angle_alpha   90.00
_cell.angle_beta   90.00
_cell.angle_gamma   90.00
#
_symmetry.space_group_name_H-M   'P 1'
#
loop_
_entity.id
_entity.type
_entity.pdbx_description
1 polymer ?
#
loop_
_entity_poly.entity_id
_entity_poly.type
_entity_poly.pdbx_seq_one_letter_code
_entity_poly.pdbx_strand_id
1 'polypeptide(L)'
;MSHNPNPPASAPPGQSSNPWNSRPVRRLCGLAIAAIGLSASFTSAYADYVAATGGTVTTHREAANVVTVHTFTSGGTFTVTTGGTVKYLVVGGGGGGGGSTGGGGGAGGFLAGTTSVTGTAYTITVGAGGAGGAGNGNPGGFGTNGDNSVFGSFATAIGGGGGAPNGDSGSANGKAGGSGGGGSYVNSPSVGGAATAGQGNAGGACLDWGGPYTPGGGGGAGAVGTDGNTQGSGADGGAGLSSTISD
;
A
#
# COMPACT_ATOMS: atom_id res chain seq x y z
N MET A 1 -72.40 16.73 33.93
CA MET A 1 -72.91 17.05 32.57
C MET A 1 -72.20 16.11 31.62
N SER A 2 -72.77 14.91 31.44
CA SER A 2 -73.43 14.48 30.18
C SER A 2 -72.52 14.71 28.98
N HIS A 3 -72.06 13.68 28.27
CA HIS A 3 -72.93 12.81 27.49
C HIS A 3 -72.50 11.33 27.51
N ASN A 4 -73.50 10.48 27.68
CA ASN A 4 -73.51 9.05 27.37
C ASN A 4 -74.10 8.88 25.93
N PRO A 5 -74.27 7.66 25.40
CA PRO A 5 -73.47 7.03 24.35
C PRO A 5 -74.25 6.94 23.01
N ASN A 6 -73.62 6.47 21.94
CA ASN A 6 -74.39 5.86 20.84
C ASN A 6 -73.64 4.65 20.24
N PRO A 7 -74.39 3.63 19.76
CA PRO A 7 -73.98 2.22 19.66
C PRO A 7 -73.22 1.84 18.37
N PRO A 8 -72.63 0.63 18.30
CA PRO A 8 -71.69 0.26 17.26
C PRO A 8 -72.37 0.01 15.90
N ALA A 9 -71.83 0.64 14.86
CA ALA A 9 -72.11 0.25 13.49
C ALA A 9 -71.33 -1.03 13.15
N SER A 10 -72.09 -2.03 12.72
CA SER A 10 -71.67 -3.31 12.19
C SER A 10 -70.89 -3.19 10.88
N ALA A 11 -69.98 -4.16 10.69
CA ALA A 11 -69.03 -4.28 9.58
C ALA A 11 -69.67 -4.51 8.19
N PRO A 12 -68.93 -4.20 7.12
CA PRO A 12 -68.81 -5.07 5.96
C PRO A 12 -67.52 -5.93 6.03
N PRO A 13 -67.54 -7.16 5.50
CA PRO A 13 -66.49 -8.16 5.75
C PRO A 13 -65.34 -8.14 4.72
N GLY A 14 -64.13 -8.48 5.18
CA GLY A 14 -63.25 -9.38 4.44
C GLY A 14 -61.98 -8.83 3.76
N GLN A 15 -60.84 -9.28 4.30
CA GLN A 15 -59.51 -9.49 3.69
C GLN A 15 -58.61 -8.24 3.53
N SER A 16 -57.34 -8.22 3.94
CA SER A 16 -56.42 -9.27 4.42
C SER A 16 -55.37 -8.62 5.32
N SER A 17 -55.09 -9.22 6.48
CA SER A 17 -54.02 -8.80 7.38
C SER A 17 -52.67 -8.88 6.68
N ASN A 18 -51.95 -7.76 6.56
CA ASN A 18 -50.53 -7.79 6.21
C ASN A 18 -49.68 -7.32 7.41
N PRO A 19 -49.21 -8.25 8.26
CA PRO A 19 -48.48 -7.93 9.50
C PRO A 19 -46.98 -7.68 9.23
N TRP A 20 -46.65 -6.64 8.46
CA TRP A 20 -45.25 -6.30 8.12
C TRP A 20 -44.69 -5.08 8.83
N ASN A 21 -45.08 -4.85 10.08
CA ASN A 21 -44.30 -3.94 10.90
C ASN A 21 -44.03 -4.46 12.30
N SER A 22 -43.40 -5.65 12.40
CA SER A 22 -42.52 -6.06 13.52
C SER A 22 -42.07 -7.53 13.39
N ARG A 23 -41.05 -7.90 12.58
CA ARG A 23 -40.26 -9.18 12.69
C ARG A 23 -38.89 -9.08 11.96
N PRO A 24 -37.86 -9.83 12.39
CA PRO A 24 -36.43 -9.46 12.32
C PRO A 24 -35.79 -9.66 10.94
N VAL A 25 -34.64 -9.01 10.71
CA VAL A 25 -33.75 -9.28 9.57
C VAL A 25 -33.49 -10.78 9.49
N ARG A 26 -34.05 -11.44 8.48
CA ARG A 26 -34.02 -12.90 8.34
C ARG A 26 -32.62 -13.34 7.91
N ARG A 27 -31.89 -13.94 8.84
CA ARG A 27 -30.90 -14.99 8.52
C ARG A 27 -31.64 -16.05 7.70
N LEU A 28 -31.21 -16.31 6.49
CA LEU A 28 -31.77 -17.39 5.69
C LEU A 28 -31.18 -18.72 6.19
N CYS A 29 -31.90 -19.36 7.10
CA CYS A 29 -31.94 -20.81 7.23
C CYS A 29 -33.33 -21.25 6.75
N GLY A 30 -33.40 -22.03 5.66
CA GLY A 30 -34.68 -22.45 5.09
C GLY A 30 -34.55 -23.27 3.81
N LEU A 31 -34.57 -24.59 4.00
CA LEU A 31 -34.77 -25.62 2.99
C LEU A 31 -36.25 -26.07 3.04
N ALA A 32 -36.94 -26.13 1.89
CA ALA A 32 -37.94 -27.15 1.50
C ALA A 32 -38.78 -26.69 0.28
N ILE A 33 -38.69 -27.43 -0.84
CA ILE A 33 -39.72 -27.48 -1.89
C ILE A 33 -40.05 -28.97 -2.13
N ALA A 34 -41.34 -29.29 -2.16
CA ALA A 34 -41.91 -30.61 -2.42
C ALA A 34 -41.60 -31.09 -3.85
N ALA A 35 -41.38 -32.40 -4.01
CA ALA A 35 -40.77 -33.02 -5.19
C ALA A 35 -41.47 -32.72 -6.54
N ILE A 36 -40.86 -31.84 -7.34
CA ILE A 36 -40.66 -32.04 -8.78
C ILE A 36 -39.14 -31.99 -8.94
N GLY A 37 -38.55 -33.06 -9.51
CA GLY A 37 -37.11 -33.17 -9.70
C GLY A 37 -36.57 -32.02 -10.55
N LEU A 38 -36.11 -30.97 -9.89
CA LEU A 38 -35.07 -30.11 -10.41
C LEU A 38 -33.99 -30.15 -9.35
N SER A 39 -32.97 -30.98 -9.59
CA SER A 39 -31.67 -30.78 -8.97
C SER A 39 -31.23 -29.38 -9.37
N ALA A 40 -31.58 -28.37 -8.57
CA ALA A 40 -30.72 -27.21 -8.50
C ALA A 40 -29.47 -27.71 -7.78
N SER A 41 -28.58 -28.30 -8.57
CA SER A 41 -27.18 -28.34 -8.24
C SER A 41 -26.83 -26.89 -7.96
N PHE A 42 -26.73 -26.49 -6.69
CA PHE A 42 -25.96 -25.30 -6.37
C PHE A 42 -24.50 -25.70 -6.56
N THR A 43 -24.10 -25.92 -7.81
CA THR A 43 -22.74 -25.67 -8.21
C THR A 43 -22.60 -24.15 -8.17
N SER A 44 -22.46 -23.57 -6.98
CA SER A 44 -21.40 -22.59 -6.92
C SER A 44 -20.14 -23.42 -6.81
N ALA A 45 -19.66 -23.88 -7.97
CA ALA A 45 -18.26 -24.18 -8.12
C ALA A 45 -17.56 -22.83 -7.97
N TYR A 46 -17.41 -22.35 -6.74
CA TYR A 46 -16.46 -21.31 -6.44
C TYR A 46 -15.10 -22.01 -6.43
N ALA A 47 -14.64 -22.36 -7.63
CA ALA A 47 -13.41 -23.10 -7.88
C ALA A 47 -12.17 -22.19 -7.80
N ASP A 48 -12.35 -20.91 -7.47
CA ASP A 48 -11.31 -19.89 -7.40
C ASP A 48 -11.23 -19.20 -6.01
N TYR A 49 -11.53 -19.92 -4.91
CA TYR A 49 -11.20 -19.38 -3.57
C TYR A 49 -9.77 -19.71 -3.20
N VAL A 50 -8.95 -18.67 -3.15
CA VAL A 50 -7.73 -18.74 -2.35
C VAL A 50 -8.14 -18.66 -0.88
N ALA A 51 -7.93 -19.76 -0.16
CA ALA A 51 -8.11 -19.79 1.29
C ALA A 51 -6.73 -19.61 1.93
N ALA A 52 -6.58 -18.59 2.77
CA ALA A 52 -5.31 -18.30 3.42
C ALA A 52 -5.47 -17.59 4.78
N THR A 53 -4.39 -17.56 5.55
CA THR A 53 -4.27 -16.84 6.83
C THR A 53 -2.95 -16.07 6.90
N GLY A 54 -2.82 -15.17 7.88
CA GLY A 54 -1.64 -14.34 8.09
C GLY A 54 -1.90 -12.87 7.79
N GLY A 55 -1.14 -12.00 8.47
CA GLY A 55 -1.33 -10.55 8.41
C GLY A 55 -2.64 -10.09 9.04
N THR A 56 -2.96 -8.81 8.85
CA THR A 56 -4.30 -8.27 9.11
C THR A 56 -5.19 -8.64 7.94
N VAL A 57 -6.34 -9.26 8.22
CA VAL A 57 -7.28 -9.73 7.19
C VAL A 57 -8.47 -8.80 7.12
N THR A 58 -8.72 -8.23 5.94
CA THR A 58 -9.93 -7.47 5.64
C THR A 58 -10.68 -8.12 4.48
N THR A 59 -11.99 -7.88 4.42
CA THR A 59 -12.85 -8.41 3.35
C THR A 59 -13.69 -7.28 2.77
N HIS A 60 -13.61 -7.14 1.45
CA HIS A 60 -14.29 -6.11 0.68
C HIS A 60 -15.29 -6.77 -0.26
N ARG A 61 -16.42 -6.09 -0.52
CA ARG A 61 -17.37 -6.51 -1.54
C ARG A 61 -17.15 -5.69 -2.79
N GLU A 62 -16.71 -6.34 -3.86
CA GLU A 62 -16.65 -5.76 -5.19
C GLU A 62 -17.79 -6.33 -6.03
N ALA A 63 -18.88 -5.56 -6.14
CA ALA A 63 -20.13 -5.99 -6.78
C ALA A 63 -20.63 -7.33 -6.21
N ALA A 64 -20.62 -8.40 -7.01
CA ALA A 64 -21.05 -9.74 -6.61
C ALA A 64 -19.93 -10.58 -5.95
N ASN A 65 -18.68 -10.10 -5.95
CA ASN A 65 -17.51 -10.81 -5.46
C ASN A 65 -17.12 -10.37 -4.05
N VAL A 66 -16.57 -11.30 -3.27
CA VAL A 66 -15.90 -11.01 -2.00
C VAL A 66 -14.40 -11.09 -2.25
N VAL A 67 -13.68 -10.02 -1.91
CA VAL A 67 -12.22 -9.93 -2.00
C VAL A 67 -11.66 -9.96 -0.59
N THR A 68 -10.70 -10.86 -0.34
CA THR A 68 -10.00 -10.94 0.94
C THR A 68 -8.60 -10.35 0.75
N VAL A 69 -8.23 -9.38 1.58
CA VAL A 69 -6.91 -8.75 1.57
C VAL A 69 -6.14 -9.17 2.82
N HIS A 70 -4.88 -9.56 2.62
CA HIS A 70 -3.95 -9.90 3.69
C HIS A 70 -2.84 -8.86 3.74
N THR A 71 -2.86 -8.01 4.76
CA THR A 71 -1.90 -6.90 4.91
C THR A 71 -0.84 -7.25 5.93
N PHE A 72 0.42 -7.10 5.53
CA PHE A 72 1.59 -7.29 6.39
C PHE A 72 2.31 -5.95 6.54
N THR A 73 2.27 -5.38 7.75
CA THR A 73 3.06 -4.18 8.12
C THR A 73 4.30 -4.54 8.94
N SER A 74 4.46 -5.81 9.27
CA SER A 74 5.65 -6.45 9.83
C SER A 74 5.83 -7.83 9.20
N GLY A 75 7.03 -8.39 9.31
CA GLY A 75 7.32 -9.73 8.78
C GLY A 75 6.41 -10.81 9.36
N GLY A 76 6.17 -11.87 8.58
CA GLY A 76 5.26 -12.95 8.98
C GLY A 76 5.14 -14.03 7.91
N THR A 77 4.02 -14.75 7.96
CA THR A 77 3.77 -15.87 7.04
C THR A 77 2.37 -15.75 6.46
N PHE A 78 2.27 -15.81 5.14
CA PHE A 78 1.02 -15.99 4.40
C PHE A 78 0.80 -17.49 4.18
N THR A 79 -0.12 -18.08 4.94
CA THR A 79 -0.35 -19.53 4.92
C THR A 79 -1.56 -19.85 4.06
N VAL A 80 -1.33 -20.46 2.90
CA VAL A 80 -2.37 -20.83 1.95
C VAL A 80 -2.80 -22.27 2.18
N THR A 81 -4.10 -22.49 2.36
CA THR A 81 -4.71 -23.82 2.49
C THR A 81 -5.39 -24.28 1.21
N THR A 82 -5.80 -23.33 0.35
CA THR A 82 -6.31 -23.62 -1.00
C THR A 82 -5.69 -22.62 -1.97
N GLY A 83 -4.96 -23.13 -2.96
CA GLY A 83 -4.23 -22.33 -3.94
C GLY A 83 -5.13 -21.66 -4.97
N GLY A 84 -4.54 -20.77 -5.77
CA GLY A 84 -5.23 -20.00 -6.81
C GLY A 84 -4.42 -18.78 -7.23
N THR A 85 -5.03 -17.87 -7.99
CA THR A 85 -4.37 -16.64 -8.43
C THR A 85 -4.64 -15.51 -7.43
N VAL A 86 -3.59 -14.81 -7.01
CA VAL A 86 -3.67 -13.63 -6.14
C VAL A 86 -3.08 -12.40 -6.82
N LYS A 87 -3.62 -11.22 -6.48
CA LYS A 87 -2.95 -9.94 -6.75
C LYS A 87 -2.01 -9.63 -5.59
N TYR A 88 -0.90 -8.96 -5.86
CA TYR A 88 0.02 -8.51 -4.82
C TYR A 88 0.40 -7.04 -5.02
N LEU A 89 0.76 -6.41 -3.90
CA LEU A 89 1.50 -5.17 -3.82
C LEU A 89 2.62 -5.37 -2.81
N VAL A 90 3.87 -5.17 -3.21
CA VAL A 90 5.04 -5.22 -2.33
C VAL A 90 5.75 -3.86 -2.42
N VAL A 91 5.94 -3.24 -1.26
CA VAL A 91 6.62 -1.94 -1.13
C VAL A 91 7.84 -2.09 -0.25
N GLY A 92 9.02 -1.74 -0.76
CA GLY A 92 10.27 -1.74 0.01
C GLY A 92 10.27 -0.66 1.09
N GLY A 93 11.15 -0.79 2.09
CA GLY A 93 11.35 0.29 3.06
C GLY A 93 11.92 1.53 2.40
N GLY A 94 11.49 2.73 2.79
CA GLY A 94 12.06 3.99 2.28
C GLY A 94 13.50 4.22 2.77
N GLY A 95 14.32 4.95 2.01
CA GLY A 95 15.65 5.37 2.43
C GLY A 95 15.60 6.55 3.40
N GLY A 96 16.64 6.69 4.24
CA GLY A 96 16.79 7.85 5.12
C GLY A 96 17.34 9.07 4.38
N GLY A 97 17.00 10.28 4.82
CA GLY A 97 17.60 11.52 4.30
C GLY A 97 19.07 11.67 4.71
N GLY A 98 19.83 12.46 3.95
CA GLY A 98 21.20 12.82 4.29
C GLY A 98 21.28 13.78 5.48
N GLY A 99 22.43 13.80 6.16
CA GLY A 99 22.67 14.70 7.29
C GLY A 99 22.77 16.18 6.89
N SER A 100 22.42 17.06 7.83
CA SER A 100 22.43 18.53 7.70
C SER A 100 21.53 19.03 6.56
N THR A 101 22.03 19.83 5.61
CA THR A 101 21.33 20.22 4.37
C THR A 101 21.48 19.14 3.30
N GLY A 102 21.19 17.88 3.65
CA GLY A 102 21.39 16.71 2.81
C GLY A 102 20.20 16.38 1.89
N GLY A 103 20.47 15.56 0.88
CA GLY A 103 19.51 14.98 -0.06
C GLY A 103 18.36 14.25 0.62
N GLY A 104 17.18 14.28 0.00
CA GLY A 104 16.05 13.47 0.46
C GLY A 104 16.31 11.97 0.32
N GLY A 105 15.73 11.15 1.20
CA GLY A 105 15.71 9.69 1.00
C GLY A 105 14.72 9.29 -0.08
N GLY A 106 15.06 8.28 -0.89
CA GLY A 106 14.18 7.74 -1.91
C GLY A 106 13.11 6.83 -1.31
N ALA A 107 11.93 6.74 -1.95
CA ALA A 107 10.94 5.74 -1.61
C ALA A 107 11.48 4.32 -1.83
N GLY A 108 10.86 3.32 -1.18
CA GLY A 108 11.08 1.93 -1.54
C GLY A 108 10.59 1.63 -2.95
N GLY A 109 10.99 0.47 -3.47
CA GLY A 109 10.45 -0.06 -4.71
C GLY A 109 8.97 -0.38 -4.56
N PHE A 110 8.20 -0.15 -5.62
CA PHE A 110 6.78 -0.46 -5.73
C PHE A 110 6.62 -1.56 -6.79
N LEU A 111 6.13 -2.73 -6.36
CA LEU A 111 5.83 -3.84 -7.26
C LEU A 111 4.38 -4.27 -7.08
N ALA A 112 3.59 -4.21 -8.15
CA ALA A 112 2.23 -4.72 -8.17
C ALA A 112 2.04 -5.67 -9.34
N GLY A 113 1.24 -6.72 -9.14
CA GLY A 113 1.01 -7.73 -10.17
C GLY A 113 0.12 -8.86 -9.71
N THR A 114 0.15 -9.97 -10.45
CA THR A 114 -0.58 -11.21 -10.14
C THR A 114 0.38 -12.38 -10.09
N THR A 115 0.13 -13.34 -9.21
CA THR A 115 0.87 -14.60 -9.14
C THR A 115 -0.04 -15.75 -8.74
N SER A 116 0.38 -16.99 -9.01
CA SER A 116 -0.31 -18.19 -8.56
C SER A 116 0.33 -18.74 -7.29
N VAL A 117 -0.50 -19.00 -6.29
CA VAL A 117 -0.12 -19.63 -5.02
C VAL A 117 -0.70 -21.03 -4.93
N THR A 118 -0.02 -21.91 -4.20
CA THR A 118 -0.41 -23.29 -3.90
C THR A 118 -0.59 -23.46 -2.40
N GLY A 119 -1.15 -24.59 -1.96
CA GLY A 119 -1.34 -24.88 -0.54
C GLY A 119 -0.01 -25.05 0.19
N THR A 120 0.55 -23.97 0.71
CA THR A 120 1.80 -23.93 1.47
C THR A 120 1.93 -22.61 2.24
N ALA A 121 2.96 -22.51 3.07
CA ALA A 121 3.34 -21.29 3.76
C ALA A 121 4.32 -20.47 2.92
N TYR A 122 4.03 -19.18 2.73
CA TYR A 122 4.91 -18.21 2.09
C TYR A 122 5.44 -17.23 3.12
N THR A 123 6.76 -17.13 3.23
CA THR A 123 7.41 -16.13 4.08
C THR A 123 7.18 -14.73 3.51
N ILE A 124 6.78 -13.81 4.38
CA ILE A 124 6.65 -12.38 4.09
C ILE A 124 7.70 -11.62 4.89
N THR A 125 8.52 -10.85 4.19
CA THR A 125 9.45 -9.90 4.80
C THR A 125 8.95 -8.49 4.51
N VAL A 126 8.84 -7.67 5.56
CA VAL A 126 8.58 -6.24 5.42
C VAL A 126 9.86 -5.52 5.78
N GLY A 127 10.43 -4.81 4.81
CA GLY A 127 11.67 -4.06 4.98
C GLY A 127 11.46 -2.85 5.87
N ALA A 128 12.40 -2.61 6.79
CA ALA A 128 12.43 -1.40 7.58
C ALA A 128 12.83 -0.19 6.73
N GLY A 129 12.42 1.00 7.16
CA GLY A 129 12.95 2.25 6.62
C GLY A 129 14.41 2.47 7.03
N GLY A 130 15.15 3.19 6.19
CA GLY A 130 16.52 3.60 6.46
C GLY A 130 16.61 4.71 7.50
N ALA A 131 17.66 4.67 8.30
CA ALA A 131 17.98 5.74 9.25
C ALA A 131 18.48 6.99 8.51
N GLY A 132 18.12 8.16 9.05
CA GLY A 132 18.68 9.43 8.59
C GLY A 132 20.18 9.53 8.88
N GLY A 133 20.88 10.30 8.05
CA GLY A 133 22.29 10.60 8.24
C GLY A 133 22.54 11.47 9.46
N ALA A 134 23.68 11.24 10.14
CA ALA A 134 24.08 12.09 11.27
C ALA A 134 24.34 13.54 10.80
N GLY A 135 23.73 14.52 11.47
CA GLY A 135 23.90 15.95 11.16
C GLY A 135 25.10 16.62 11.84
N ASN A 136 25.71 15.95 12.81
CA ASN A 136 26.85 16.41 13.59
C ASN A 136 28.16 15.88 12.98
N GLY A 137 28.63 16.52 11.92
CA GLY A 137 29.90 16.22 11.26
C GLY A 137 30.13 17.14 10.04
N ASN A 138 31.40 17.37 9.68
CA ASN A 138 31.76 17.93 8.38
C ASN A 138 32.74 16.95 7.68
N PRO A 139 32.26 16.16 6.70
CA PRO A 139 30.90 16.13 6.16
C PRO A 139 29.87 15.45 7.09
N GLY A 140 28.58 15.69 6.84
CA GLY A 140 27.51 14.94 7.49
C GLY A 140 27.49 13.46 7.06
N GLY A 141 26.64 12.65 7.69
CA GLY A 141 26.47 11.23 7.33
C GLY A 141 25.47 11.02 6.18
N PHE A 142 25.71 10.05 5.30
CA PHE A 142 24.68 9.58 4.36
C PHE A 142 23.50 8.98 5.12
N GLY A 143 22.29 9.17 4.59
CA GLY A 143 21.16 8.33 4.97
C GLY A 143 21.43 6.86 4.61
N THR A 144 20.90 5.93 5.38
CA THR A 144 20.98 4.51 5.02
C THR A 144 19.90 4.16 3.99
N ASN A 145 20.16 3.14 3.20
CA ASN A 145 19.09 2.57 2.37
C ASN A 145 18.03 1.95 3.28
N GLY A 146 16.79 1.90 2.79
CA GLY A 146 15.78 1.03 3.38
C GLY A 146 16.07 -0.43 3.08
N ASP A 147 15.41 -1.33 3.80
CA ASP A 147 15.49 -2.77 3.56
C ASP A 147 14.46 -3.22 2.53
N ASN A 148 14.71 -4.37 1.93
CA ASN A 148 13.81 -4.96 0.94
C ASN A 148 12.57 -5.55 1.61
N SER A 149 11.42 -5.45 0.93
CA SER A 149 10.24 -6.23 1.24
C SER A 149 10.11 -7.38 0.24
N VAL A 150 9.69 -8.56 0.72
CA VAL A 150 9.71 -9.80 -0.04
C VAL A 150 8.41 -10.57 0.16
N PHE A 151 7.78 -10.97 -0.95
CA PHE A 151 6.69 -11.94 -0.97
C PHE A 151 7.21 -13.26 -1.54
N GLY A 152 7.67 -14.16 -0.65
CA GLY A 152 8.23 -15.45 -1.04
C GLY A 152 9.30 -15.33 -2.14
N SER A 153 9.20 -16.16 -3.17
CA SER A 153 10.04 -16.06 -4.38
C SER A 153 9.37 -15.25 -5.51
N PHE A 154 8.20 -14.66 -5.27
CA PHE A 154 7.40 -14.03 -6.33
C PHE A 154 7.81 -12.58 -6.61
N ALA A 155 8.13 -11.82 -5.57
CA ALA A 155 8.46 -10.40 -5.71
C ALA A 155 9.40 -9.93 -4.60
N THR A 156 10.40 -9.16 -4.98
CA THR A 156 11.34 -8.48 -4.09
C THR A 156 11.34 -6.99 -4.44
N ALA A 157 10.71 -6.19 -3.59
CA ALA A 157 10.75 -4.74 -3.70
C ALA A 157 11.99 -4.21 -2.99
N ILE A 158 12.88 -3.56 -3.74
CA ILE A 158 14.16 -3.08 -3.23
C ILE A 158 13.94 -1.88 -2.31
N GLY A 159 14.66 -1.81 -1.19
CA GLY A 159 14.61 -0.65 -0.31
C GLY A 159 15.08 0.64 -0.99
N GLY A 160 14.57 1.78 -0.55
CA GLY A 160 14.86 3.09 -1.11
C GLY A 160 16.30 3.53 -0.83
N GLY A 161 16.86 4.30 -1.76
CA GLY A 161 18.20 4.84 -1.65
C GLY A 161 18.30 5.94 -0.59
N GLY A 162 19.32 5.89 0.27
CA GLY A 162 19.60 6.96 1.22
C GLY A 162 20.07 8.26 0.56
N GLY A 163 19.66 9.40 1.11
CA GLY A 163 20.08 10.73 0.65
C GLY A 163 21.54 11.05 1.00
N ALA A 164 22.15 11.91 0.18
CA ALA A 164 23.54 12.30 0.38
C ALA A 164 23.69 13.42 1.44
N PRO A 165 24.78 13.45 2.22
CA PRO A 165 25.01 14.52 3.20
C PRO A 165 25.49 15.82 2.55
N ASN A 166 25.48 16.91 3.31
CA ASN A 166 26.32 18.06 2.99
C ASN A 166 27.81 17.76 3.28
N GLY A 167 28.75 18.36 2.55
CA GLY A 167 30.16 18.13 2.83
C GLY A 167 31.17 18.92 2.00
N ASP A 168 32.39 19.05 2.54
CA ASP A 168 33.51 19.75 1.89
C ASP A 168 34.45 18.81 1.08
N SER A 169 34.19 17.50 1.02
CA SER A 169 35.07 16.56 0.28
C SER A 169 34.34 15.33 -0.31
N GLY A 170 34.43 15.18 -1.65
CA GLY A 170 33.95 14.01 -2.42
C GLY A 170 32.55 14.15 -3.01
N SER A 171 32.15 13.31 -3.98
CA SER A 171 30.81 13.34 -4.59
C SER A 171 29.71 12.93 -3.60
N ALA A 172 28.79 13.84 -3.27
CA ALA A 172 27.59 13.56 -2.46
C ALA A 172 26.41 13.16 -3.36
N ASN A 173 26.59 12.09 -4.13
CA ASN A 173 25.51 11.50 -4.91
C ASN A 173 24.53 10.76 -4.00
N GLY A 174 23.24 10.83 -4.31
CA GLY A 174 22.24 10.01 -3.64
C GLY A 174 22.54 8.52 -3.86
N LYS A 175 22.22 7.67 -2.87
CA LYS A 175 22.38 6.22 -3.03
C LYS A 175 21.31 5.66 -3.95
N ALA A 176 21.66 4.62 -4.71
CA ALA A 176 20.70 3.87 -5.50
C ALA A 176 19.80 2.99 -4.60
N GLY A 177 18.60 2.67 -5.09
CA GLY A 177 17.63 1.82 -4.40
C GLY A 177 16.44 1.46 -5.29
N GLY A 178 15.33 1.02 -4.69
CA GLY A 178 14.06 0.86 -5.40
C GLY A 178 13.66 2.17 -6.08
N SER A 179 13.56 3.25 -5.29
CA SER A 179 13.71 4.63 -5.78
C SER A 179 15.02 5.24 -5.27
N GLY A 180 15.62 6.14 -6.04
CA GLY A 180 16.93 6.72 -5.71
C GLY A 180 16.86 7.84 -4.67
N GLY A 181 17.89 7.98 -3.83
CA GLY A 181 18.03 9.12 -2.92
C GLY A 181 18.42 10.40 -3.66
N GLY A 182 18.19 11.57 -3.06
CA GLY A 182 18.60 12.86 -3.60
C GLY A 182 20.09 13.12 -3.44
N GLY A 183 20.68 13.83 -4.41
CA GLY A 183 22.02 14.36 -4.33
C GLY A 183 22.11 15.57 -3.39
N SER A 184 23.31 15.90 -2.95
CA SER A 184 23.59 17.06 -2.08
C SER A 184 24.87 17.76 -2.49
N TYR A 185 25.00 19.03 -2.10
CA TYR A 185 26.09 19.89 -2.54
C TYR A 185 27.46 19.50 -1.94
N VAL A 186 28.47 19.46 -2.81
CA VAL A 186 29.89 19.23 -2.51
C VAL A 186 30.82 19.95 -3.51
N ASN A 187 30.76 21.28 -3.63
CA ASN A 187 31.67 22.08 -4.48
C ASN A 187 31.85 21.51 -5.92
N SER A 188 30.83 20.83 -6.42
CA SER A 188 30.76 20.04 -7.66
C SER A 188 29.32 19.51 -7.81
N PRO A 189 28.84 19.26 -9.05
CA PRO A 189 27.49 18.77 -9.26
C PRO A 189 27.40 17.35 -8.73
N SER A 190 26.40 17.07 -7.92
CA SER A 190 26.06 15.71 -7.51
C SER A 190 24.72 15.31 -8.08
N VAL A 191 24.59 14.02 -8.40
CA VAL A 191 23.36 13.47 -9.00
C VAL A 191 22.56 12.73 -7.94
N GLY A 192 21.25 12.64 -8.16
CA GLY A 192 20.43 11.70 -7.42
C GLY A 192 20.85 10.25 -7.70
N GLY A 193 20.52 9.38 -6.77
CA GLY A 193 20.69 7.95 -6.92
C GLY A 193 19.82 7.40 -8.04
N ALA A 194 20.31 6.34 -8.69
CA ALA A 194 19.52 5.60 -9.67
C ALA A 194 18.40 4.80 -9.00
N ALA A 195 17.30 4.60 -9.73
CA ALA A 195 16.25 3.65 -9.35
C ALA A 195 16.48 2.28 -9.97
N THR A 196 15.89 1.27 -9.33
CA THR A 196 15.76 -0.07 -9.89
C THR A 196 14.65 -0.05 -10.95
N ALA A 197 14.99 -0.47 -12.17
CA ALA A 197 14.06 -0.43 -13.30
C ALA A 197 12.72 -1.13 -12.97
N GLY A 198 11.61 -0.42 -13.19
CA GLY A 198 10.27 -0.93 -12.94
C GLY A 198 9.80 -0.90 -11.47
N GLN A 199 10.61 -0.40 -10.53
CA GLN A 199 10.22 -0.31 -9.11
C GLN A 199 10.10 1.12 -8.59
N GLY A 200 10.72 2.09 -9.25
CA GLY A 200 10.68 3.48 -8.82
C GLY A 200 11.41 4.41 -9.78
N ASN A 201 11.67 5.63 -9.32
CA ASN A 201 12.32 6.68 -10.11
C ASN A 201 13.56 7.21 -9.41
N ALA A 202 14.48 7.78 -10.20
CA ALA A 202 15.71 8.36 -9.69
C ALA A 202 15.43 9.55 -8.77
N GLY A 203 16.37 9.82 -7.85
CA GLY A 203 16.36 11.07 -7.08
C GLY A 203 16.80 12.27 -7.92
N GLY A 204 16.54 13.46 -7.41
CA GLY A 204 17.00 14.71 -8.00
C GLY A 204 18.47 15.00 -7.70
N ALA A 205 19.12 15.72 -8.61
CA ALA A 205 20.46 16.24 -8.48
C ALA A 205 20.51 17.46 -7.55
N CYS A 206 21.71 17.81 -7.05
CA CYS A 206 21.97 19.17 -6.62
C CYS A 206 22.47 19.98 -7.82
N LEU A 207 21.92 21.17 -8.04
CA LEU A 207 22.42 22.06 -9.09
C LEU A 207 23.54 22.93 -8.53
N ASP A 208 24.69 22.94 -9.21
CA ASP A 208 25.68 23.99 -8.99
C ASP A 208 25.10 25.29 -9.55
N TRP A 209 25.12 26.37 -8.76
CA TRP A 209 25.49 27.74 -9.17
C TRP A 209 24.91 28.81 -8.23
N GLY A 210 25.79 29.49 -7.49
CA GLY A 210 25.65 30.89 -7.06
C GLY A 210 24.58 31.25 -6.00
N GLY A 211 23.77 30.29 -5.53
CA GLY A 211 22.73 30.49 -4.51
C GLY A 211 22.88 29.57 -3.28
N PRO A 212 22.05 29.74 -2.23
CA PRO A 212 22.07 28.88 -1.06
C PRO A 212 21.92 27.39 -1.44
N TYR A 213 22.75 26.54 -0.85
CA TYR A 213 22.88 25.10 -1.16
C TYR A 213 21.53 24.37 -1.01
N THR A 214 20.97 23.86 -2.12
CA THR A 214 19.72 23.11 -2.10
C THR A 214 19.96 21.64 -2.47
N PRO A 215 19.67 20.71 -1.55
CA PRO A 215 19.73 19.30 -1.85
C PRO A 215 18.59 18.89 -2.79
N GLY A 216 18.84 17.86 -3.61
CA GLY A 216 17.84 17.22 -4.46
C GLY A 216 16.86 16.36 -3.66
N GLY A 217 15.65 16.20 -4.18
CA GLY A 217 14.61 15.37 -3.58
C GLY A 217 14.84 13.89 -3.85
N GLY A 218 14.36 13.02 -2.96
CA GLY A 218 14.34 11.57 -3.22
C GLY A 218 13.33 11.20 -4.31
N GLY A 219 13.59 10.15 -5.07
CA GLY A 219 12.66 9.63 -6.07
C GLY A 219 11.47 8.92 -5.44
N GLY A 220 10.32 8.97 -6.11
CA GLY A 220 9.11 8.23 -5.74
C GLY A 220 8.79 7.11 -6.73
N ALA A 221 7.72 6.37 -6.48
CA ALA A 221 7.24 5.33 -7.39
C ALA A 221 6.58 5.91 -8.66
N GLY A 222 6.02 7.11 -8.59
CA GLY A 222 5.26 7.75 -9.67
C GLY A 222 5.99 8.88 -10.40
N ALA A 223 7.04 9.46 -9.81
CA ALA A 223 7.86 10.48 -10.46
C ALA A 223 9.29 10.52 -9.91
N VAL A 224 10.21 11.08 -10.71
CA VAL A 224 11.57 11.44 -10.26
C VAL A 224 11.51 12.46 -9.13
N GLY A 225 12.53 12.47 -8.28
CA GLY A 225 12.76 13.56 -7.32
C GLY A 225 13.10 14.85 -8.07
N THR A 226 12.69 15.99 -7.53
CA THR A 226 13.04 17.28 -8.14
C THR A 226 14.49 17.64 -7.83
N ASP A 227 15.15 18.31 -8.77
CA ASP A 227 16.49 18.84 -8.56
C ASP A 227 16.46 20.04 -7.59
N GLY A 228 17.57 20.25 -6.88
CA GLY A 228 17.76 21.45 -6.05
C GLY A 228 17.61 22.75 -6.87
N ASN A 229 16.99 23.80 -6.31
CA ASN A 229 16.84 25.11 -6.97
C ASN A 229 17.73 26.21 -6.37
N THR A 230 17.94 27.32 -7.07
CA THR A 230 18.83 28.41 -6.60
C THR A 230 18.25 29.30 -5.48
N GLN A 231 17.04 29.01 -4.97
CA GLN A 231 16.29 29.88 -4.04
C GLN A 231 16.27 29.38 -2.58
N GLY A 232 17.11 28.40 -2.22
CA GLY A 232 17.32 28.02 -0.81
C GLY A 232 16.20 27.18 -0.18
N SER A 233 15.24 26.73 -0.99
CA SER A 233 14.22 25.76 -0.57
C SER A 233 14.70 24.35 -0.93
N GLY A 234 14.57 23.40 0.00
CA GLY A 234 14.83 21.99 -0.31
C GLY A 234 13.93 21.51 -1.44
N ALA A 235 14.44 20.60 -2.27
CA ALA A 235 13.68 20.06 -3.39
C ALA A 235 12.64 19.02 -2.95
N ASP A 236 11.50 19.02 -3.64
CA ASP A 236 10.42 18.09 -3.40
C ASP A 236 10.81 16.66 -3.81
N GLY A 237 10.38 15.69 -3.00
CA GLY A 237 10.46 14.28 -3.37
C GLY A 237 9.50 13.93 -4.51
N GLY A 238 9.79 12.84 -5.22
CA GLY A 238 8.94 12.32 -6.27
C GLY A 238 7.61 11.78 -5.72
N ALA A 239 6.55 11.90 -6.52
CA ALA A 239 5.22 11.40 -6.16
C ALA A 239 5.19 9.87 -5.93
N GLY A 240 4.35 9.42 -4.99
CA GLY A 240 4.02 8.00 -4.82
C GLY A 240 3.03 7.49 -5.87
N LEU A 241 2.72 6.19 -5.81
CA LEU A 241 1.62 5.57 -6.57
C LEU A 241 0.54 5.06 -5.61
N SER A 242 -0.72 5.26 -5.97
CA SER A 242 -1.87 4.68 -5.26
C SER A 242 -2.15 3.28 -5.79
N SER A 243 -2.67 2.40 -4.94
CA SER A 243 -3.12 1.06 -5.29
C SER A 243 -4.45 0.76 -4.64
N THR A 244 -5.39 0.19 -5.39
CA THR A 244 -6.69 -0.24 -4.87
C THR A 244 -6.60 -1.51 -4.03
N ILE A 245 -5.41 -2.11 -3.89
CA ILE A 245 -5.16 -3.30 -3.05
C ILE A 245 -5.01 -2.90 -1.57
N SER A 246 -4.70 -1.63 -1.29
CA SER A 246 -4.44 -1.13 0.08
C SER A 246 -5.62 -0.41 0.75
N ASP A 247 -6.78 -0.32 0.09
CA ASP A 247 -7.98 0.37 0.59
C ASP A 247 -8.95 -0.57 1.32
#